data_AF-C8N903-F1
#
_entry.id   AF-C8N903-F1
#
_cell.length_a   1.000
_cell.length_b   1.000
_cell.length_c   1.000
_cell.angle_alpha   90.00
_cell.angle_beta   90.00
_cell.angle_gamma   90.00
#
_symmetry.space_group_name_H-M   'P 1'
#
loop_
_entity.id
_entity.type
_entity.pdbx_description
1 polymer ?
#
loop_
_entity_poly.entity_id
_entity_poly.type
_entity_poly.pdbx_seq_one_letter_code
_entity_poly.pdbx_strand_id
1 'polypeptide(L)'
;MQRNASALPFLLALAITRAHGEALFTDPVATNSANAPLIWLNRETTAATTLTLTREPDGGDTIAVIPAGGSITALMRDADGHTLAKTPFGITGWAQAQAGEDSGETFPALALRHDDTLNIDLYYHPQLGKPQNNHYYYNEAEPDTPSPGLPPDPAADEPAPHYTTYDRLLETALKADGARYHIDCSAGASGDYHCLFLNAAQGKIRRTNVAGLPGQTFYIPGNGAIYSDTDDSNSRYYRVRQKWTLHNGEIQENEQPYHYLGLASQYRGILKADSGAHDRKTPLRLLERIGGKKTVAKIAAGEPLRILLADPNQPCAKDAQLGDSDLCADLWLLIQNKDGKTGWAKINYQRDTPDLEGLHPLAE
;
A
#
# COMPACT_ATOMS: atom_id res chain seq x y z
N MET A 1 -44.13 1.68 -59.05
CA MET A 1 -42.66 1.65 -58.86
C MET A 1 -42.29 2.89 -58.06
N GLN A 2 -41.67 2.90 -56.90
CA GLN A 2 -40.99 1.92 -56.06
C GLN A 2 -41.27 2.29 -54.59
N ARG A 3 -41.52 1.28 -53.75
CA ARG A 3 -41.50 1.40 -52.28
C ARG A 3 -40.03 1.55 -51.86
N ASN A 4 -39.66 2.69 -51.28
CA ASN A 4 -38.37 2.80 -50.57
C ASN A 4 -38.60 2.39 -49.12
N ALA A 5 -38.09 1.20 -48.80
CA ALA A 5 -38.10 0.62 -47.47
C ALA A 5 -37.28 1.50 -46.50
N SER A 6 -37.89 1.83 -45.37
CA SER A 6 -37.19 2.36 -44.20
C SER A 6 -36.16 1.34 -43.72
N ALA A 7 -34.87 1.73 -43.75
CA ALA A 7 -33.82 1.02 -43.05
C ALA A 7 -33.92 1.37 -41.56
N LEU A 8 -34.49 0.46 -40.75
CA LEU A 8 -34.31 0.46 -39.30
C LEU A 8 -32.82 0.26 -38.99
N PRO A 9 -32.19 1.05 -38.10
CA PRO A 9 -30.90 0.68 -37.55
C PRO A 9 -31.13 -0.55 -36.65
N PHE A 10 -30.55 -1.68 -37.05
CA PHE A 10 -30.39 -2.85 -36.19
C PHE A 10 -29.51 -2.42 -35.01
N LEU A 11 -30.11 -2.15 -33.86
CA LEU A 11 -29.42 -2.15 -32.58
C LEU A 11 -28.93 -3.58 -32.36
N LEU A 12 -27.65 -3.84 -32.65
CA LEU A 12 -26.96 -5.00 -32.13
C LEU A 12 -26.96 -4.87 -30.60
N ALA A 13 -27.92 -5.53 -29.96
CA ALA A 13 -27.81 -5.83 -28.54
C ALA A 13 -26.55 -6.69 -28.40
N LEU A 14 -25.49 -6.11 -27.81
CA LEU A 14 -24.35 -6.88 -27.34
C LEU A 14 -24.89 -7.86 -26.31
N ALA A 15 -25.11 -9.11 -26.73
CA ALA A 15 -25.26 -10.20 -25.80
C ALA A 15 -23.93 -10.27 -25.05
N ILE A 16 -23.90 -9.78 -23.81
CA ILE A 16 -22.81 -10.07 -22.87
C ILE A 16 -22.94 -11.55 -22.55
N THR A 17 -22.41 -12.39 -23.44
CA THR A 17 -22.10 -13.76 -23.10
C THR A 17 -21.08 -13.68 -21.97
N ARG A 18 -21.49 -14.08 -20.76
CA ARG A 18 -20.59 -14.34 -19.64
C ARG A 18 -19.54 -15.35 -20.09
N ALA A 19 -18.43 -14.86 -20.61
CA ALA A 19 -17.25 -15.68 -20.86
C ALA A 19 -16.56 -15.94 -19.52
N HIS A 20 -17.19 -16.77 -18.67
CA HIS A 20 -16.46 -17.49 -17.63
C HIS A 20 -15.59 -18.52 -18.36
N GLY A 21 -14.36 -18.15 -18.75
CA GLY A 21 -13.54 -19.07 -19.53
C GLY A 21 -12.10 -18.67 -19.82
N GLU A 22 -11.69 -17.41 -19.67
CA GLU A 22 -10.26 -17.11 -19.74
C GLU A 22 -9.58 -17.51 -18.43
N ALA A 23 -8.74 -18.55 -18.50
CA ALA A 23 -7.85 -18.88 -17.42
C ALA A 23 -6.86 -17.71 -17.27
N LEU A 24 -7.04 -16.90 -16.22
CA LEU A 24 -6.14 -15.78 -15.92
C LEU A 24 -4.70 -16.24 -15.63
N PHE A 25 -4.56 -17.48 -15.17
CA PHE A 25 -3.32 -18.06 -14.67
C PHE A 25 -2.99 -19.34 -15.42
N THR A 26 -1.70 -19.62 -15.57
CA THR A 26 -1.20 -20.84 -16.22
C THR A 26 -1.51 -22.08 -15.39
N ASP A 27 -1.53 -21.94 -14.07
CA ASP A 27 -1.85 -23.03 -13.15
C ASP A 27 -3.34 -23.02 -12.76
N PRO A 28 -3.97 -24.19 -12.61
CA PRO A 28 -5.33 -24.27 -12.11
C PRO A 28 -5.43 -23.67 -10.70
N VAL A 29 -6.21 -22.62 -10.55
CA VAL A 29 -6.58 -22.05 -9.25
C VAL A 29 -7.89 -22.70 -8.78
N ALA A 30 -7.96 -23.05 -7.49
CA ALA A 30 -9.13 -23.72 -6.94
C ALA A 30 -10.43 -22.95 -7.24
N THR A 31 -11.49 -23.70 -7.58
CA THR A 31 -12.83 -23.16 -7.83
C THR A 31 -13.67 -23.23 -6.57
N ASN A 32 -14.62 -22.31 -6.42
CA ASN A 32 -15.55 -22.30 -5.29
C ASN A 32 -16.25 -23.66 -5.15
N SER A 33 -16.19 -24.27 -3.97
CA SER A 33 -17.22 -25.21 -3.57
C SER A 33 -18.50 -24.41 -3.34
N ALA A 34 -19.62 -24.90 -3.85
CA ALA A 34 -20.91 -24.23 -3.68
C ALA A 34 -21.11 -23.89 -2.19
N ASN A 35 -21.26 -22.59 -1.87
CA ASN A 35 -21.51 -22.00 -0.55
C ASN A 35 -20.33 -21.44 0.27
N ALA A 36 -19.09 -21.40 -0.23
CA ALA A 36 -18.01 -20.65 0.44
C ALA A 36 -18.04 -19.16 0.02
N PRO A 37 -18.18 -18.19 0.95
CA PRO A 37 -18.20 -16.76 0.60
C PRO A 37 -16.83 -16.23 0.14
N LEU A 38 -15.75 -16.93 0.50
CA LEU A 38 -14.36 -16.59 0.18
C LEU A 38 -13.49 -17.85 0.26
N ILE A 39 -12.55 -18.01 -0.67
CA ILE A 39 -11.51 -19.03 -0.60
C ILE A 39 -10.14 -18.36 -0.56
N TRP A 40 -9.39 -18.61 0.51
CA TRP A 40 -7.98 -18.24 0.58
C TRP A 40 -7.14 -19.28 -0.15
N LEU A 41 -6.27 -18.80 -1.05
CA LEU A 41 -5.49 -19.61 -1.97
C LEU A 41 -3.99 -19.52 -1.65
N ASN A 42 -3.48 -18.29 -1.56
CA ASN A 42 -2.06 -17.96 -1.40
C ASN A 42 -1.14 -18.82 -2.28
N ARG A 43 -1.40 -18.81 -3.58
CA ARG A 43 -0.70 -19.64 -4.56
C ARG A 43 0.07 -18.78 -5.54
N GLU A 44 1.39 -18.98 -5.58
CA GLU A 44 2.24 -18.45 -6.63
C GLU A 44 1.92 -19.12 -7.96
N THR A 45 1.90 -18.34 -9.02
CA THR A 45 1.60 -18.77 -10.39
C THR A 45 2.16 -17.74 -11.38
N THR A 46 1.85 -17.93 -12.66
CA THR A 46 2.17 -16.97 -13.72
C THR A 46 0.92 -16.56 -14.48
N ALA A 47 0.92 -15.34 -14.97
CA ALA A 47 -0.14 -14.80 -15.79
C ALA A 47 -0.22 -15.54 -17.13
N ALA A 48 -1.38 -16.12 -17.48
CA ALA A 48 -1.54 -16.82 -18.77
C ALA A 48 -1.71 -15.85 -19.95
N THR A 49 -2.18 -14.64 -19.65
CA THR A 49 -2.33 -13.51 -20.58
C THR A 49 -1.86 -12.24 -19.87
N THR A 50 -1.84 -11.10 -20.54
CA THR A 50 -1.64 -9.81 -19.86
C THR A 50 -2.79 -9.57 -18.89
N LEU A 51 -2.45 -9.35 -17.62
CA LEU A 51 -3.40 -9.06 -16.56
C LEU A 51 -3.32 -7.60 -16.16
N THR A 52 -4.46 -6.99 -15.92
CA THR A 52 -4.56 -5.72 -15.20
C THR A 52 -5.05 -6.02 -13.78
N LEU A 53 -4.41 -5.40 -12.79
CA LEU A 53 -4.85 -5.38 -11.40
C LEU A 53 -5.58 -4.08 -11.13
N THR A 54 -6.83 -4.18 -10.65
CA THR A 54 -7.70 -3.03 -10.39
C THR A 54 -8.14 -2.96 -8.94
N ARG A 55 -8.65 -1.80 -8.53
CA ARG A 55 -9.22 -1.60 -7.20
C ARG A 55 -10.52 -2.37 -7.01
N GLU A 56 -11.41 -2.38 -7.99
CA GLU A 56 -12.69 -3.10 -7.89
C GLU A 56 -12.65 -4.40 -8.70
N PRO A 57 -13.42 -5.44 -8.31
CA PRO A 57 -13.47 -6.70 -9.05
C PRO A 57 -13.90 -6.54 -10.51
N ASP A 58 -14.81 -5.60 -10.77
CA ASP A 58 -15.42 -5.36 -12.08
C ASP A 58 -14.68 -4.31 -12.93
N GLY A 59 -13.58 -3.72 -12.44
CA GLY A 59 -12.82 -2.70 -13.17
C GLY A 59 -12.31 -1.55 -12.31
N GLY A 60 -12.08 -0.42 -12.95
CA GLY A 60 -11.62 0.82 -12.30
C GLY A 60 -10.15 1.12 -12.60
N ASP A 61 -9.56 1.95 -11.75
CA ASP A 61 -8.19 2.41 -11.94
C ASP A 61 -7.20 1.26 -11.92
N THR A 62 -6.24 1.34 -12.85
CA THR A 62 -5.16 0.35 -12.96
C THR A 62 -4.14 0.58 -11.86
N ILE A 63 -3.97 -0.43 -11.01
CA ILE A 63 -2.94 -0.46 -9.97
C ILE A 63 -1.64 -0.98 -10.56
N ALA A 64 -1.72 -2.06 -11.33
CA ALA A 64 -0.57 -2.72 -11.94
C ALA A 64 -0.97 -3.50 -13.20
N VAL A 65 -0.01 -3.72 -14.09
CA VAL A 65 -0.15 -4.57 -15.27
C VAL A 65 0.92 -5.65 -15.20
N ILE A 66 0.51 -6.91 -15.35
CA ILE A 66 1.38 -8.07 -15.35
C ILE A 66 1.38 -8.65 -16.76
N PRO A 67 2.52 -8.67 -17.47
CA PRO A 67 2.57 -9.24 -18.81
C PRO A 67 2.34 -10.75 -18.75
N ALA A 68 1.94 -11.35 -19.89
CA ALA A 68 1.86 -12.80 -20.00
C ALA A 68 3.20 -13.46 -19.61
N GLY A 69 3.13 -14.51 -18.79
CA GLY A 69 4.29 -15.17 -18.18
C GLY A 69 4.85 -14.47 -16.94
N GLY A 70 4.36 -13.28 -16.59
CA GLY A 70 4.77 -12.55 -15.39
C GLY A 70 4.37 -13.25 -14.10
N SER A 71 5.22 -13.13 -13.07
CA SER A 71 4.99 -13.74 -11.76
C SER A 71 3.89 -13.03 -10.99
N ILE A 72 3.00 -13.80 -10.37
CA ILE A 72 1.90 -13.27 -9.57
C ILE A 72 1.49 -14.28 -8.50
N THR A 73 0.98 -13.81 -7.36
CA THR A 73 0.36 -14.68 -6.36
C THR A 73 -1.16 -14.49 -6.36
N ALA A 74 -1.92 -15.55 -6.65
CA ALA A 74 -3.37 -15.56 -6.42
C ALA A 74 -3.64 -15.70 -4.92
N LEU A 75 -4.25 -14.68 -4.31
CA LEU A 75 -4.45 -14.62 -2.86
C LEU A 75 -5.78 -15.21 -2.42
N MET A 76 -6.87 -14.75 -3.04
CA MET A 76 -8.21 -15.22 -2.70
C MET A 76 -9.16 -15.16 -3.90
N ARG A 77 -10.23 -15.95 -3.82
CA ARG A 77 -11.35 -15.89 -4.74
C ARG A 77 -12.62 -15.51 -3.99
N ASP A 78 -13.37 -14.56 -4.53
CA ASP A 78 -14.67 -14.17 -3.99
C ASP A 78 -15.78 -15.13 -4.44
N ALA A 79 -17.01 -14.89 -3.98
CA ALA A 79 -18.16 -15.72 -4.32
C ALA A 79 -18.54 -15.70 -5.80
N ASP A 80 -18.27 -14.58 -6.50
CA ASP A 80 -18.60 -14.36 -7.91
C ASP A 80 -17.52 -14.90 -8.86
N GLY A 81 -16.37 -15.31 -8.29
CA GLY A 81 -15.28 -15.95 -9.00
C GLY A 81 -14.16 -15.00 -9.42
N HIS A 82 -14.17 -13.75 -8.96
CA HIS A 82 -13.05 -12.82 -9.13
C HIS A 82 -11.89 -13.22 -8.24
N THR A 83 -10.67 -13.01 -8.73
CA THR A 83 -9.45 -13.34 -8.01
C THR A 83 -8.73 -12.07 -7.59
N LEU A 84 -8.55 -11.90 -6.27
CA LEU A 84 -7.58 -10.95 -5.74
C LEU A 84 -6.19 -11.57 -5.86
N ALA A 85 -5.24 -10.80 -6.37
CA ALA A 85 -3.86 -11.21 -6.54
C ALA A 85 -2.90 -10.18 -5.94
N LYS A 86 -1.63 -10.55 -5.81
CA LYS A 86 -0.55 -9.62 -5.48
C LYS A 86 0.66 -9.76 -6.40
N THR A 87 1.34 -8.64 -6.64
CA THR A 87 2.64 -8.58 -7.30
C THR A 87 3.74 -9.22 -6.42
N PRO A 88 4.95 -9.48 -6.96
CA PRO A 88 6.09 -9.92 -6.15
C PRO A 88 6.43 -8.95 -5.01
N PHE A 89 6.30 -7.63 -5.23
CA PHE A 89 6.49 -6.62 -4.18
C PHE A 89 5.39 -6.68 -3.10
N GLY A 90 4.21 -7.20 -3.44
CA GLY A 90 3.10 -7.35 -2.51
C GLY A 90 1.96 -6.33 -2.70
N ILE A 91 1.96 -5.58 -3.79
CA ILE A 91 0.84 -4.71 -4.17
C ILE A 91 -0.33 -5.59 -4.59
N THR A 92 -1.52 -5.35 -4.02
CA THR A 92 -2.71 -6.16 -4.30
C THR A 92 -3.65 -5.49 -5.31
N GLY A 93 -4.45 -6.32 -6.00
CA GLY A 93 -5.54 -5.85 -6.85
C GLY A 93 -6.35 -7.03 -7.42
N TRP A 94 -7.53 -6.74 -7.95
CA TRP A 94 -8.37 -7.73 -8.61
C TRP A 94 -7.87 -7.98 -10.03
N ALA A 95 -7.60 -9.26 -10.34
CA ALA A 95 -6.99 -9.64 -11.61
C ALA A 95 -8.03 -9.75 -12.73
N GLN A 96 -7.76 -9.08 -13.84
CA GLN A 96 -8.59 -9.08 -15.04
C GLN A 96 -7.75 -9.34 -16.29
N ALA A 97 -8.28 -10.08 -17.24
CA ALA A 97 -7.69 -10.22 -18.57
C ALA A 97 -7.98 -8.95 -19.37
N GLN A 98 -7.05 -7.99 -19.32
CA GLN A 98 -7.16 -6.73 -20.04
C GLN A 98 -5.78 -6.26 -20.47
N ALA A 99 -5.68 -5.80 -21.71
CA ALA A 99 -4.47 -5.20 -22.25
C ALA A 99 -4.20 -3.85 -21.56
N GLY A 100 -2.94 -3.65 -21.17
CA GLY A 100 -2.40 -2.41 -20.64
C GLY A 100 -0.92 -2.32 -20.96
N GLU A 101 -0.33 -1.15 -20.77
CA GLU A 101 1.13 -1.01 -20.82
C GLU A 101 1.73 -1.69 -19.60
N ASP A 102 2.72 -2.55 -19.80
CA ASP A 102 3.39 -3.28 -18.71
C ASP A 102 3.92 -2.28 -17.68
N SER A 103 3.47 -2.42 -16.43
CA SER A 103 3.93 -1.56 -15.35
C SER A 103 5.24 -2.04 -14.74
N GLY A 104 5.87 -3.10 -15.25
CA GLY A 104 7.19 -3.56 -14.82
C GLY A 104 7.22 -4.02 -13.37
N GLU A 105 6.21 -4.77 -12.91
CA GLU A 105 6.11 -5.24 -11.51
C GLU A 105 7.14 -6.33 -11.13
N THR A 106 7.99 -6.72 -12.07
CA THR A 106 9.19 -7.52 -11.80
C THR A 106 10.38 -6.57 -11.73
N PHE A 107 10.84 -6.29 -10.51
CA PHE A 107 11.93 -5.34 -10.33
C PHE A 107 13.27 -5.93 -10.79
N PRO A 108 14.14 -5.12 -11.42
CA PRO A 108 15.54 -5.50 -11.58
C PRO A 108 16.23 -5.55 -10.21
N ALA A 109 17.47 -6.04 -10.17
CA ALA A 109 18.31 -5.89 -8.98
C ALA A 109 18.53 -4.40 -8.69
N LEU A 110 18.07 -3.95 -7.51
CA LEU A 110 18.18 -2.56 -7.08
C LEU A 110 19.46 -2.37 -6.27
N ALA A 111 20.10 -1.21 -6.44
CA ALA A 111 21.18 -0.75 -5.58
C ALA A 111 20.60 -0.01 -4.36
N LEU A 112 21.30 -0.04 -3.24
CA LEU A 112 20.90 0.66 -2.01
C LEU A 112 21.72 1.93 -1.81
N ARG A 113 21.05 3.02 -1.47
CA ARG A 113 21.62 4.19 -0.80
C ARG A 113 20.98 4.27 0.59
N HIS A 114 21.74 3.84 1.59
CA HIS A 114 21.40 4.01 3.00
C HIS A 114 21.96 5.34 3.49
N ASP A 115 21.19 6.07 4.29
CA ASP A 115 21.67 7.22 5.04
C ASP A 115 21.60 6.95 6.55
N ASP A 116 22.77 6.92 7.20
CA ASP A 116 22.87 6.62 8.64
C ASP A 116 22.28 7.72 9.53
N THR A 117 22.27 8.97 9.05
CA THR A 117 21.83 10.12 9.85
C THR A 117 20.32 10.19 9.93
N LEU A 118 19.66 9.98 8.79
CA LEU A 118 18.20 9.96 8.70
C LEU A 118 17.61 8.55 8.89
N ASN A 119 18.42 7.50 8.90
CA ASN A 119 17.97 6.11 8.85
C ASN A 119 16.96 5.86 7.70
N ILE A 120 17.33 6.33 6.50
CA ILE A 120 16.51 6.21 5.27
C ILE A 120 17.21 5.29 4.27
N ASP A 121 16.42 4.37 3.69
CA ASP A 121 16.83 3.45 2.65
C ASP A 121 16.17 3.79 1.31
N LEU A 122 17.01 4.12 0.33
CA LEU A 122 16.60 4.27 -1.07
C LEU A 122 17.12 3.10 -1.90
N TYR A 123 16.23 2.19 -2.30
CA TYR A 123 16.53 1.16 -3.28
C TYR A 123 16.22 1.71 -4.68
N TYR A 124 17.20 1.75 -5.57
CA TYR A 124 17.05 2.39 -6.88
C TYR A 124 17.61 1.56 -8.03
N HIS A 125 17.06 1.78 -9.23
CA HIS A 125 17.60 1.19 -10.46
C HIS A 125 19.01 1.74 -10.75
N PRO A 126 20.07 0.91 -10.74
CA PRO A 126 21.46 1.37 -10.77
C PRO A 126 21.86 2.10 -12.06
N GLN A 127 21.21 1.80 -13.18
CA GLN A 127 21.47 2.51 -14.46
C GLN A 127 20.76 3.88 -14.56
N LEU A 128 19.77 4.16 -13.71
CA LEU A 128 19.02 5.42 -13.72
C LEU A 128 19.47 6.36 -12.61
N GLY A 129 19.83 5.79 -11.45
CA GLY A 129 20.20 6.52 -10.25
C GLY A 129 21.70 6.78 -10.11
N LYS A 130 22.02 7.93 -9.52
CA LYS A 130 23.36 8.34 -9.10
C LYS A 130 23.29 8.81 -7.64
N PRO A 131 23.94 8.11 -6.69
CA PRO A 131 24.00 8.54 -5.30
C PRO A 131 24.55 9.95 -5.16
N GLN A 132 24.03 10.66 -4.17
CA GLN A 132 24.43 12.01 -3.78
C GLN A 132 24.74 12.04 -2.28
N ASN A 133 25.49 13.05 -1.87
CA ASN A 133 25.85 13.28 -0.48
C ASN A 133 25.98 14.79 -0.21
N ASN A 134 24.89 15.51 -0.48
CA ASN A 134 24.83 16.95 -0.24
C ASN A 134 23.84 17.21 0.89
N HIS A 135 24.23 18.07 1.81
CA HIS A 135 23.44 18.45 2.98
C HIS A 135 23.14 19.94 2.89
N TYR A 136 21.94 20.32 3.30
CA TYR A 136 21.56 21.72 3.43
C TYR A 136 20.50 21.88 4.52
N TYR A 137 20.30 23.10 4.99
CA TYR A 137 19.31 23.39 6.01
C TYR A 137 18.57 24.69 5.73
N TYR A 138 17.33 24.78 6.22
CA TYR A 138 16.58 26.02 6.28
C TYR A 138 16.62 26.57 7.70
N ASN A 139 16.83 27.87 7.83
CA ASN A 139 16.61 28.59 9.09
C ASN A 139 15.20 29.24 9.04
N GLU A 140 14.61 29.51 10.21
CA GLU A 140 13.27 30.12 10.26
C GLU A 140 13.23 31.58 9.74
N ALA A 141 14.36 32.29 9.77
CA ALA A 141 14.45 33.67 9.32
C ALA A 141 14.44 33.83 7.79
N GLU A 142 14.93 32.82 7.07
CA GLU A 142 15.05 32.73 5.62
C GLU A 142 14.43 31.41 5.14
N PRO A 143 13.10 31.23 5.30
CA PRO A 143 12.41 29.97 5.06
C PRO A 143 12.46 29.47 3.61
N ASP A 144 12.85 30.33 2.67
CA ASP A 144 12.85 30.07 1.23
C ASP A 144 14.26 29.90 0.63
N THR A 145 15.31 30.15 1.42
CA THR A 145 16.70 30.07 0.96
C THR A 145 17.46 29.05 1.80
N PRO A 146 17.82 27.89 1.24
CA PRO A 146 18.60 26.91 1.99
C PRO A 146 20.06 27.35 2.10
N SER A 147 20.63 27.12 3.28
CA SER A 147 22.07 27.23 3.53
C SER A 147 22.75 25.89 3.25
N PRO A 148 23.91 25.87 2.56
CA PRO A 148 24.65 24.64 2.31
C PRO A 148 25.29 24.09 3.60
N GLY A 149 25.43 22.77 3.67
CA GLY A 149 26.08 22.07 4.77
C GLY A 149 25.15 21.75 5.93
N LEU A 150 25.73 21.55 7.12
CA LEU A 150 25.02 21.29 8.36
C LEU A 150 24.74 22.61 9.11
N PRO A 151 23.69 22.67 9.95
CA PRO A 151 23.44 23.82 10.79
C PRO A 151 24.61 24.08 11.74
N PRO A 152 24.90 25.35 12.08
CA PRO A 152 25.94 25.68 13.05
C PRO A 152 25.54 25.18 14.45
N ASP A 153 26.56 24.82 15.25
CA ASP A 153 26.35 24.49 16.66
C ASP A 153 25.74 25.68 17.41
N PRO A 154 24.77 25.44 18.31
CA PRO A 154 24.19 26.52 19.11
C PRO A 154 25.24 27.15 20.02
N ALA A 155 25.19 28.48 20.17
CA ALA A 155 26.01 29.17 21.15
C ALA A 155 25.61 28.73 22.57
N ALA A 156 26.59 28.65 23.48
CA ALA A 156 26.43 28.05 24.80
C ALA A 156 25.33 28.67 25.68
N ASP A 157 24.91 29.91 25.38
CA ASP A 157 23.97 30.70 26.19
C ASP A 157 22.71 31.16 25.41
N GLU A 158 22.47 30.65 24.20
CA GLU A 158 21.29 30.98 23.39
C GLU A 158 20.42 29.74 23.12
N PRO A 159 19.08 29.88 23.07
CA PRO A 159 18.22 28.82 22.57
C PRO A 159 18.69 28.41 21.17
N ALA A 160 18.87 27.10 20.94
CA ALA A 160 19.25 26.61 19.63
C ALA A 160 18.18 27.01 18.59
N PRO A 161 18.53 27.77 17.54
CA PRO A 161 17.57 28.07 16.48
C PRO A 161 17.07 26.77 15.84
N HIS A 162 15.79 26.75 15.49
CA HIS A 162 15.20 25.61 14.79
C HIS A 162 15.68 25.59 13.35
N TYR A 163 16.29 24.47 12.96
CA TYR A 163 16.72 24.18 11.60
C TYR A 163 16.01 22.95 11.07
N THR A 164 15.59 23.02 9.80
CA THR A 164 15.16 21.82 9.07
C THR A 164 16.30 21.39 8.16
N THR A 165 16.88 20.23 8.44
CA THR A 165 17.96 19.64 7.63
C THR A 165 17.38 18.77 6.52
N TYR A 166 18.01 18.82 5.35
CA TYR A 166 17.72 17.96 4.22
C TYR A 166 19.00 17.37 3.67
N ASP A 167 18.94 16.08 3.38
CA ASP A 167 20.00 15.33 2.73
C ASP A 167 19.56 14.97 1.31
N ARG A 168 20.28 15.49 0.32
CA ARG A 168 20.13 15.06 -1.08
C ARG A 168 20.88 13.73 -1.24
N LEU A 169 20.12 12.66 -1.28
CA LEU A 169 20.64 11.28 -1.24
C LEU A 169 20.78 10.67 -2.62
N LEU A 170 19.94 11.05 -3.58
CA LEU A 170 19.90 10.41 -4.89
C LEU A 170 19.51 11.40 -5.99
N GLU A 171 20.11 11.25 -7.16
CA GLU A 171 19.56 11.79 -8.41
C GLU A 171 19.14 10.63 -9.31
N THR A 172 17.88 10.54 -9.72
CA THR A 172 17.37 9.38 -10.48
C THR A 172 16.27 9.77 -11.47
N ALA A 173 15.93 8.87 -12.38
CA ALA A 173 14.70 8.94 -13.17
C ALA A 173 13.75 7.82 -12.73
N LEU A 174 12.44 8.07 -12.74
CA LEU A 174 11.45 7.04 -12.35
C LEU A 174 11.28 5.98 -13.44
N LYS A 175 11.58 6.30 -14.71
CA LYS A 175 11.63 5.37 -15.85
C LYS A 175 12.71 5.77 -16.84
N ALA A 176 13.07 4.84 -17.73
CA ALA A 176 13.94 5.14 -18.87
C ALA A 176 13.40 6.34 -19.67
N ASP A 177 14.31 7.22 -20.12
CA ASP A 177 14.01 8.46 -20.85
C ASP A 177 13.05 9.44 -20.14
N GLY A 178 12.78 9.23 -18.85
CA GLY A 178 11.97 10.10 -18.02
C GLY A 178 12.72 11.33 -17.51
N ALA A 179 11.96 12.25 -16.90
CA ALA A 179 12.55 13.37 -16.15
C ALA A 179 13.43 12.85 -15.00
N ARG A 180 14.52 13.59 -14.73
CA ARG A 180 15.39 13.33 -13.59
C ARG A 180 14.93 14.13 -12.37
N TYR A 181 15.09 13.53 -11.21
CA TYR A 181 14.70 14.07 -9.92
C TYR A 181 15.87 14.01 -8.94
N HIS A 182 16.02 15.05 -8.13
CA HIS A 182 16.75 14.98 -6.88
C HIS A 182 15.81 14.47 -5.78
N ILE A 183 16.27 13.48 -5.02
CA ILE A 183 15.58 12.93 -3.87
C ILE A 183 16.25 13.53 -2.63
N ASP A 184 15.54 14.46 -2.01
CA ASP A 184 16.00 15.19 -0.84
C ASP A 184 15.16 14.75 0.35
N CYS A 185 15.78 14.15 1.35
CA CYS A 185 15.09 13.54 2.49
C CYS A 185 15.36 14.31 3.78
N SER A 186 14.42 14.22 4.72
CA SER A 186 14.50 14.87 6.01
C SER A 186 13.81 14.03 7.07
N ALA A 187 14.26 14.14 8.31
CA ALA A 187 13.54 13.71 9.49
C ALA A 187 12.99 14.98 10.15
N GLY A 188 11.66 15.16 10.12
CA GLY A 188 11.03 16.25 10.86
C GLY A 188 11.37 16.19 12.36
N ALA A 189 11.21 17.30 13.09
CA ALA A 189 11.50 17.37 14.52
C ALA A 189 10.72 16.33 15.38
N SER A 190 9.62 15.79 14.84
CA SER A 190 8.79 14.74 15.46
C SER A 190 9.14 13.31 15.03
N GLY A 191 10.20 13.11 14.25
CA GLY A 191 10.49 11.80 13.63
C GLY A 191 9.66 11.53 12.37
N ASP A 192 9.11 12.59 11.74
CA ASP A 192 8.35 12.50 10.49
C ASP A 192 9.30 12.40 9.30
N TYR A 193 9.79 11.19 9.04
CA TYR A 193 10.66 10.91 7.90
C TYR A 193 9.90 11.09 6.59
N HIS A 194 10.52 11.80 5.65
CA HIS A 194 9.97 11.96 4.31
C HIS A 194 11.07 12.25 3.29
N CYS A 195 10.74 12.03 2.02
CA CYS A 195 11.58 12.42 0.89
C CYS A 195 10.79 13.25 -0.11
N LEU A 196 11.43 14.30 -0.62
CA LEU A 196 10.93 15.19 -1.66
C LEU A 196 11.50 14.80 -3.02
N PHE A 197 10.67 14.86 -4.06
CA PHE A 197 11.01 14.53 -5.44
C PHE A 197 11.10 15.81 -6.27
N LEU A 198 12.29 16.43 -6.28
CA LEU A 198 12.50 17.70 -6.96
C LEU A 198 12.93 17.48 -8.41
N ASN A 199 12.24 18.08 -9.36
CA ASN A 199 12.65 17.99 -10.77
C ASN A 199 14.03 18.65 -10.99
N ALA A 200 15.02 17.84 -11.39
CA ALA A 200 16.42 18.28 -11.53
C ALA A 200 16.59 19.38 -12.59
N ALA A 201 15.75 19.40 -13.63
CA ALA A 201 15.80 20.42 -14.67
C ALA A 201 15.39 21.82 -14.17
N GLN A 202 14.63 21.90 -13.07
CA GLN A 202 14.27 23.18 -12.47
C GLN A 202 15.43 23.80 -11.68
N GLY A 203 16.39 22.98 -11.22
CA GLY A 203 17.59 23.42 -10.49
C GLY A 203 17.31 24.12 -9.15
N LYS A 204 16.05 24.18 -8.70
CA LYS A 204 15.62 24.88 -7.48
C LYS A 204 15.45 23.88 -6.34
N ILE A 205 16.06 24.20 -5.20
CA ILE A 205 15.79 23.53 -3.93
C ILE A 205 14.55 24.19 -3.33
N ARG A 206 13.53 23.40 -2.98
CA ARG A 206 12.25 23.88 -2.45
C ARG A 206 11.70 22.86 -1.45
N ARG A 207 11.07 23.33 -0.38
CA ARG A 207 10.41 22.50 0.63
C ARG A 207 8.88 22.51 0.55
N THR A 208 8.29 23.47 -0.16
CA THR A 208 6.85 23.62 -0.31
C THR A 208 6.44 23.47 -1.77
N ASN A 209 5.20 23.02 -2.00
CA ASN A 209 4.65 22.76 -3.34
C ASN A 209 5.54 21.81 -4.17
N VAL A 210 6.08 20.79 -3.51
CA VAL A 210 6.88 19.73 -4.12
C VAL A 210 6.27 18.40 -3.70
N ALA A 211 6.25 17.46 -4.63
CA ALA A 211 5.92 16.07 -4.36
C ALA A 211 6.78 15.50 -3.22
N GLY A 212 6.13 15.09 -2.13
CA GLY A 212 6.75 14.46 -0.98
C GLY A 212 6.09 13.14 -0.63
N LEU A 213 6.87 12.21 -0.11
CA LEU A 213 6.38 10.95 0.43
C LEU A 213 6.87 10.73 1.85
N PRO A 214 5.97 10.44 2.82
CA PRO A 214 6.38 10.02 4.14
C PRO A 214 6.95 8.60 4.12
N GLY A 215 7.84 8.31 5.04
CA GLY A 215 8.43 6.98 5.27
C GLY A 215 9.96 6.97 5.27
N GLN A 216 10.50 5.78 5.50
CA GLN A 216 11.94 5.55 5.64
C GLN A 216 12.52 4.61 4.58
N THR A 217 11.68 3.78 3.93
CA THR A 217 12.14 2.81 2.94
C THR A 217 11.38 2.98 1.65
N PHE A 218 12.11 3.30 0.58
CA PHE A 218 11.56 3.56 -0.75
C PHE A 218 12.26 2.71 -1.81
N TYR A 219 11.50 2.26 -2.81
CA TYR A 219 11.98 1.51 -3.96
C TYR A 219 11.61 2.24 -5.24
N ILE A 220 12.61 2.47 -6.09
CA ILE A 220 12.52 3.20 -7.36
C ILE A 220 13.04 2.27 -8.46
N PRO A 221 12.21 1.32 -8.93
CA PRO A 221 12.67 0.23 -9.79
C PRO A 221 12.85 0.64 -11.26
N GLY A 222 12.52 1.86 -11.66
CA GLY A 222 12.67 2.32 -13.04
C GLY A 222 11.47 2.03 -13.95
N ASN A 223 10.31 1.72 -13.38
CA ASN A 223 9.07 1.41 -14.11
C ASN A 223 8.05 2.57 -14.14
N GLY A 224 8.45 3.75 -13.68
CA GLY A 224 7.62 4.95 -13.62
C GLY A 224 6.93 5.19 -12.28
N ALA A 225 6.97 4.22 -11.36
CA ALA A 225 6.38 4.32 -10.04
C ALA A 225 7.43 4.38 -8.91
N ILE A 226 6.99 4.78 -7.73
CA ILE A 226 7.74 4.71 -6.48
C ILE A 226 6.98 3.74 -5.59
N TYR A 227 7.69 2.88 -4.87
CA TYR A 227 7.09 1.99 -3.90
C TYR A 227 7.62 2.31 -2.51
N SER A 228 6.78 2.17 -1.50
CA SER A 228 7.20 2.33 -0.10
C SER A 228 6.90 1.06 0.68
N ASP A 229 7.70 0.82 1.71
CA ASP A 229 7.44 -0.20 2.73
C ASP A 229 7.60 0.48 4.09
N THR A 230 6.48 0.98 4.62
CA THR A 230 6.47 1.96 5.71
C THR A 230 5.71 1.42 6.90
N ASP A 231 6.32 1.51 8.07
CA ASP A 231 5.69 1.24 9.36
C ASP A 231 5.46 2.58 10.06
N ASP A 232 4.26 3.12 9.92
CA ASP A 232 3.87 4.44 10.43
C ASP A 232 2.68 4.31 11.38
N SER A 233 2.95 4.52 12.66
CA SER A 233 1.93 4.53 13.71
C SER A 233 1.08 5.80 13.73
N ASN A 234 1.44 6.87 13.01
CA ASN A 234 0.62 8.08 13.01
C ASN A 234 -0.68 7.88 12.25
N SER A 235 -0.71 6.95 11.29
CA SER A 235 -1.86 6.75 10.40
C SER A 235 -2.36 5.31 10.33
N ARG A 236 -1.59 4.31 10.79
CA ARG A 236 -1.92 2.88 10.62
C ARG A 236 -1.53 2.05 11.83
N TYR A 237 -2.07 0.83 11.91
CA TYR A 237 -1.74 -0.17 12.94
C TYR A 237 -0.69 -1.20 12.50
N TYR A 238 -0.17 -1.05 11.28
CA TYR A 238 0.65 -2.05 10.61
C TYR A 238 1.57 -1.42 9.56
N ARG A 239 2.70 -2.10 9.34
CA ARG A 239 3.58 -1.89 8.19
C ARG A 239 2.90 -2.19 6.87
N VAL A 240 2.99 -1.26 5.92
CA VAL A 240 2.28 -1.32 4.65
C VAL A 240 3.21 -1.16 3.45
N ARG A 241 2.92 -1.92 2.39
CA ARG A 241 3.55 -1.77 1.08
C ARG A 241 2.63 -1.01 0.16
N GLN A 242 3.11 0.07 -0.43
CA GLN A 242 2.31 0.96 -1.26
C GLN A 242 3.03 1.24 -2.58
N LYS A 243 2.23 1.63 -3.58
CA LYS A 243 2.69 2.06 -4.90
C LYS A 243 2.19 3.47 -5.15
N TRP A 244 3.06 4.30 -5.69
CA TRP A 244 2.84 5.72 -5.87
C TRP A 244 3.21 6.13 -7.29
N THR A 245 2.41 7.02 -7.85
CA THR A 245 2.67 7.62 -9.16
C THR A 245 2.89 9.12 -9.00
N LEU A 246 3.93 9.64 -9.65
CA LEU A 246 4.20 11.07 -9.73
C LEU A 246 3.54 11.63 -11.00
N HIS A 247 2.48 12.41 -10.84
CA HIS A 247 1.73 13.03 -11.94
C HIS A 247 1.64 14.55 -11.72
N ASN A 248 2.03 15.35 -12.71
CA ASN A 248 1.99 16.83 -12.66
C ASN A 248 2.64 17.46 -11.41
N GLY A 249 3.67 16.83 -10.86
CA GLY A 249 4.38 17.32 -9.66
C GLY A 249 3.71 16.94 -8.34
N GLU A 250 2.66 16.12 -8.38
CA GLU A 250 1.97 15.55 -7.22
C GLU A 250 2.20 14.04 -7.16
N ILE A 251 2.41 13.52 -5.95
CA ILE A 251 2.47 12.08 -5.73
C ILE A 251 1.10 11.61 -5.26
N GLN A 252 0.59 10.57 -5.93
CA GLN A 252 -0.70 9.97 -5.64
C GLN A 252 -0.52 8.47 -5.42
N GLU A 253 -1.21 7.92 -4.42
CA GLU A 253 -1.22 6.49 -4.18
C GLU A 253 -2.03 5.78 -5.28
N ASN A 254 -1.50 4.68 -5.78
CA ASN A 254 -2.28 3.70 -6.53
C ASN A 254 -3.07 2.85 -5.52
N GLU A 255 -4.23 3.35 -5.11
CA GLU A 255 -5.03 2.76 -4.02
C GLU A 255 -5.32 1.27 -4.25
N GLN A 256 -4.96 0.46 -3.25
CA GLN A 256 -5.17 -1.00 -3.27
C GLN A 256 -6.53 -1.35 -2.65
N PRO A 257 -7.21 -2.42 -3.10
CA PRO A 257 -8.43 -2.89 -2.43
C PRO A 257 -8.17 -3.33 -0.99
N TYR A 258 -7.02 -3.99 -0.78
CA TYR A 258 -6.57 -4.46 0.52
C TYR A 258 -5.05 -4.31 0.63
N HIS A 259 -4.53 -4.21 1.84
CA HIS A 259 -3.11 -4.35 2.08
C HIS A 259 -2.78 -5.80 2.45
N TYR A 260 -1.81 -6.41 1.77
CA TYR A 260 -1.31 -7.73 2.13
C TYR A 260 -0.31 -7.65 3.27
N LEU A 261 -0.60 -8.35 4.37
CA LEU A 261 0.25 -8.38 5.57
C LEU A 261 1.05 -9.69 5.61
N GLY A 262 0.39 -10.83 5.43
CA GLY A 262 1.05 -12.15 5.52
C GLY A 262 1.72 -12.44 6.88
N LEU A 263 1.31 -11.75 7.93
CA LEU A 263 1.99 -11.68 9.23
C LEU A 263 1.64 -12.88 10.10
N ALA A 264 2.65 -13.61 10.58
CA ALA A 264 2.47 -14.58 11.66
C ALA A 264 2.24 -13.83 12.98
N SER A 265 1.20 -14.20 13.71
CA SER A 265 0.75 -13.47 14.90
C SER A 265 0.15 -14.42 15.93
N GLN A 266 -0.17 -13.88 17.10
CA GLN A 266 -0.84 -14.56 18.19
C GLN A 266 -1.89 -13.64 18.79
N TYR A 267 -3.08 -14.20 19.06
CA TYR A 267 -4.13 -13.46 19.75
C TYR A 267 -3.83 -13.39 21.25
N ARG A 268 -3.70 -12.18 21.82
CA ARG A 268 -3.32 -11.98 23.22
C ARG A 268 -4.51 -11.90 24.19
N GLY A 269 -5.72 -11.78 23.66
CA GLY A 269 -6.95 -11.51 24.41
C GLY A 269 -7.59 -10.18 23.97
N ILE A 270 -8.72 -9.83 24.57
CA ILE A 270 -9.31 -8.51 24.38
C ILE A 270 -8.52 -7.53 25.25
N LEU A 271 -7.81 -6.60 24.63
CA LEU A 271 -7.18 -5.46 25.30
C LEU A 271 -8.28 -4.54 25.82
N LYS A 272 -8.20 -4.20 27.10
CA LYS A 272 -9.09 -3.27 27.77
C LYS A 272 -8.52 -1.86 27.66
N ALA A 273 -9.25 -0.95 27.01
CA ALA A 273 -8.75 0.40 26.73
C ALA A 273 -8.49 1.21 28.02
N ASP A 274 -9.25 0.93 29.09
CA ASP A 274 -9.16 1.64 30.36
C ASP A 274 -7.95 1.24 31.23
N SER A 275 -7.45 0.02 31.07
CA SER A 275 -6.52 -0.61 32.02
C SER A 275 -5.29 -1.22 31.35
N GLY A 276 -5.29 -1.35 30.02
CA GLY A 276 -4.23 -2.03 29.28
C GLY A 276 -4.16 -3.54 29.53
N ALA A 277 -5.08 -4.10 30.32
CA ALA A 277 -5.11 -5.52 30.64
C ALA A 277 -5.78 -6.35 29.54
N HIS A 278 -5.41 -7.63 29.42
CA HIS A 278 -6.04 -8.55 28.46
C HIS A 278 -7.08 -9.46 29.14
N ASP A 279 -8.32 -9.43 28.65
CA ASP A 279 -9.27 -10.52 28.90
C ASP A 279 -8.94 -11.71 27.98
N ARG A 280 -8.31 -12.72 28.59
CA ARG A 280 -7.90 -13.95 27.91
C ARG A 280 -9.00 -15.03 27.83
N LYS A 281 -10.16 -14.80 28.45
CA LYS A 281 -11.28 -15.76 28.44
C LYS A 281 -12.15 -15.59 27.20
N THR A 282 -12.26 -14.36 26.69
CA THR A 282 -13.04 -14.06 25.50
C THR A 282 -12.29 -14.49 24.24
N PRO A 283 -12.82 -15.44 23.44
CA PRO A 283 -12.18 -15.84 22.20
C PRO A 283 -12.37 -14.78 21.11
N LEU A 284 -11.38 -14.62 20.24
CA LEU A 284 -11.51 -13.86 19.01
C LEU A 284 -12.50 -14.57 18.08
N ARG A 285 -13.50 -13.85 17.59
CA ARG A 285 -14.49 -14.37 16.62
C ARG A 285 -14.09 -13.95 15.21
N LEU A 286 -14.00 -14.92 14.32
CA LEU A 286 -13.86 -14.67 12.89
C LEU A 286 -15.23 -14.74 12.21
N LEU A 287 -15.58 -13.73 11.42
CA LEU A 287 -16.87 -13.57 10.75
C LEU A 287 -16.79 -13.99 9.28
N GLU A 288 -17.91 -14.45 8.69
CA GLU A 288 -17.89 -14.85 7.27
C GLU A 288 -17.58 -13.71 6.29
N ARG A 289 -17.89 -12.47 6.68
CA ARG A 289 -17.73 -11.26 5.86
C ARG A 289 -17.61 -10.03 6.75
N ILE A 290 -17.05 -8.97 6.19
CA ILE A 290 -17.02 -7.63 6.80
C ILE A 290 -18.45 -7.20 7.17
N GLY A 291 -18.62 -6.72 8.41
CA GLY A 291 -19.93 -6.32 8.95
C GLY A 291 -20.94 -7.47 9.15
N GLY A 292 -20.52 -8.72 8.94
CA GLY A 292 -21.35 -9.90 9.18
C GLY A 292 -21.65 -10.15 10.66
N LYS A 293 -22.47 -11.17 10.94
CA LYS A 293 -22.81 -11.56 12.32
C LYS A 293 -22.55 -13.02 12.62
N LYS A 294 -22.47 -13.87 11.60
CA LYS A 294 -22.22 -15.28 11.83
C LYS A 294 -20.71 -15.49 11.99
N THR A 295 -20.38 -16.35 12.95
CA THR A 295 -19.00 -16.69 13.31
C THR A 295 -18.64 -17.98 12.59
N VAL A 296 -17.53 -17.97 11.84
CA VAL A 296 -17.01 -19.13 11.09
C VAL A 296 -15.90 -19.87 11.83
N ALA A 297 -15.20 -19.17 12.72
CA ALA A 297 -14.17 -19.74 13.58
C ALA A 297 -13.99 -18.91 14.86
N LYS A 298 -13.41 -19.52 15.88
CA LYS A 298 -13.00 -18.87 17.12
C LYS A 298 -11.52 -19.18 17.38
N ILE A 299 -10.80 -18.24 17.95
CA ILE A 299 -9.38 -18.37 18.31
C ILE A 299 -9.25 -18.04 19.80
N ALA A 300 -8.67 -18.95 20.58
CA ALA A 300 -8.42 -18.72 22.00
C ALA A 300 -7.17 -17.87 22.22
N ALA A 301 -7.09 -17.14 23.33
CA ALA A 301 -5.90 -16.37 23.65
C ALA A 301 -4.67 -17.28 23.77
N GLY A 302 -3.55 -16.87 23.19
CA GLY A 302 -2.32 -17.64 23.06
C GLY A 302 -2.26 -18.55 21.84
N GLU A 303 -3.36 -18.73 21.08
CA GLU A 303 -3.30 -19.53 19.85
C GLU A 303 -2.64 -18.75 18.70
N PRO A 304 -1.78 -19.42 17.90
CA PRO A 304 -1.16 -18.82 16.73
C PRO A 304 -2.20 -18.62 15.61
N LEU A 305 -1.99 -17.55 14.84
CA LEU A 305 -2.79 -17.18 13.68
C LEU A 305 -1.93 -16.48 12.63
N ARG A 306 -2.51 -16.22 11.45
CA ARG A 306 -1.92 -15.33 10.45
C ARG A 306 -2.87 -14.19 10.13
N ILE A 307 -2.37 -12.97 10.10
CA ILE A 307 -3.08 -11.79 9.60
C ILE A 307 -2.75 -11.69 8.11
N LEU A 308 -3.75 -11.86 7.27
CA LEU A 308 -3.57 -12.01 5.83
C LEU A 308 -3.71 -10.68 5.11
N LEU A 309 -4.84 -10.00 5.32
CA LEU A 309 -5.20 -8.75 4.66
C LEU A 309 -5.71 -7.73 5.68
N ALA A 310 -5.51 -6.45 5.38
CA ALA A 310 -6.18 -5.34 6.02
C ALA A 310 -7.03 -4.59 4.98
N ASP A 311 -8.22 -4.12 5.37
CA ASP A 311 -9.09 -3.31 4.54
C ASP A 311 -8.94 -1.82 4.89
N PRO A 312 -8.15 -1.04 4.13
CA PRO A 312 -7.97 0.38 4.38
C PRO A 312 -9.15 1.23 3.89
N ASN A 313 -10.06 0.66 3.08
CA ASN A 313 -11.09 1.39 2.35
C ASN A 313 -12.47 1.32 3.01
N GLN A 314 -12.55 0.73 4.20
CA GLN A 314 -13.82 0.56 4.89
C GLN A 314 -14.49 1.92 5.18
N PRO A 315 -15.82 2.01 5.12
CA PRO A 315 -16.52 3.20 5.59
C PRO A 315 -16.24 3.44 7.07
N CYS A 316 -15.82 4.66 7.42
CA CYS A 316 -15.59 5.02 8.82
C CYS A 316 -16.87 5.49 9.50
N ALA A 317 -17.23 4.85 10.61
CA ALA A 317 -18.33 5.33 11.45
C ALA A 317 -17.89 6.58 12.22
N LYS A 318 -18.80 7.54 12.43
CA LYS A 318 -18.50 8.82 13.11
C LYS A 318 -17.85 8.65 14.49
N ASP A 319 -18.23 7.61 15.22
CA ASP A 319 -17.71 7.34 16.55
C ASP A 319 -16.32 6.67 16.52
N ALA A 320 -15.86 6.23 15.36
CA ALA A 320 -14.52 5.69 15.11
C ALA A 320 -13.59 6.66 14.36
N GLN A 321 -14.08 7.86 14.01
CA GLN A 321 -13.25 8.93 13.46
C GLN A 321 -12.38 9.54 14.56
N LEU A 322 -11.10 9.79 14.24
CA LEU A 322 -10.12 10.31 15.18
C LEU A 322 -10.05 11.83 15.09
N GLY A 323 -10.61 12.50 16.09
CA GLY A 323 -10.65 13.97 16.13
C GLY A 323 -11.31 14.57 14.90
N ASP A 324 -10.71 15.62 14.35
CA ASP A 324 -11.12 16.27 13.09
C ASP A 324 -10.39 15.68 11.86
N SER A 325 -9.72 14.53 11.99
CA SER A 325 -8.98 13.90 10.88
C SER A 325 -9.86 12.95 10.08
N ASP A 326 -9.42 12.64 8.85
CA ASP A 326 -10.01 11.59 8.00
C ASP A 326 -9.56 10.17 8.41
N LEU A 327 -8.80 10.03 9.51
CA LEU A 327 -8.30 8.74 9.97
C LEU A 327 -9.41 7.95 10.67
N CYS A 328 -9.48 6.66 10.33
CA CYS A 328 -10.39 5.72 10.96
C CYS A 328 -9.68 4.81 11.95
N ALA A 329 -10.13 4.79 13.19
CA ALA A 329 -9.63 3.87 14.22
C ALA A 329 -10.13 2.43 14.02
N ASP A 330 -11.22 2.26 13.29
CA ASP A 330 -11.71 0.93 12.95
C ASP A 330 -10.86 0.30 11.86
N LEU A 331 -10.51 -0.99 11.98
CA LEU A 331 -9.83 -1.75 10.93
C LEU A 331 -10.37 -3.17 10.81
N TRP A 332 -10.75 -3.58 9.59
CA TRP A 332 -11.06 -4.97 9.27
C TRP A 332 -9.82 -5.73 8.81
N LEU A 333 -9.64 -6.91 9.38
CA LEU A 333 -8.55 -7.83 9.10
C LEU A 333 -9.09 -9.18 8.65
N LEU A 334 -8.55 -9.72 7.55
CA LEU A 334 -8.74 -11.13 7.19
C LEU A 334 -7.71 -11.96 7.95
N ILE A 335 -8.18 -12.90 8.76
CA ILE A 335 -7.32 -13.72 9.62
C ILE A 335 -7.50 -15.20 9.26
N GLN A 336 -6.41 -15.95 9.29
CA GLN A 336 -6.39 -17.40 9.21
C GLN A 336 -6.02 -18.01 10.56
N ASN A 337 -6.84 -18.93 11.05
CA ASN A 337 -6.52 -19.69 12.26
C ASN A 337 -5.53 -20.83 11.96
N LYS A 338 -5.01 -21.49 12.99
CA LYS A 338 -4.09 -22.64 12.88
C LYS A 338 -4.61 -23.81 12.03
N ASP A 339 -5.93 -23.95 11.87
CA ASP A 339 -6.56 -25.03 11.09
C ASP A 339 -6.78 -24.61 9.62
N GLY A 340 -6.29 -23.44 9.20
CA GLY A 340 -6.40 -22.92 7.85
C GLY A 340 -7.73 -22.21 7.54
N LYS A 341 -8.67 -22.13 8.50
CA LYS A 341 -9.94 -21.42 8.30
C LYS A 341 -9.73 -19.92 8.34
N THR A 342 -10.31 -19.23 7.38
CA THR A 342 -10.27 -17.77 7.29
C THR A 342 -11.58 -17.10 7.69
N GLY A 343 -11.47 -15.88 8.20
CA GLY A 343 -12.61 -15.00 8.41
C GLY A 343 -12.18 -13.62 8.89
N TRP A 344 -13.14 -12.69 8.93
CA TRP A 344 -12.89 -11.29 9.20
C TRP A 344 -13.02 -10.98 10.69
N ALA A 345 -12.12 -10.15 11.22
CA ALA A 345 -12.20 -9.57 12.54
C ALA A 345 -11.99 -8.06 12.46
N LYS A 346 -12.62 -7.32 13.38
CA LYS A 346 -12.48 -5.88 13.49
C LYS A 346 -11.63 -5.56 14.71
N ILE A 347 -10.72 -4.60 14.55
CA ILE A 347 -9.96 -4.02 15.66
C ILE A 347 -10.19 -2.51 15.74
N ASN A 348 -10.02 -1.96 16.94
CA ASN A 348 -9.99 -0.53 17.22
C ASN A 348 -9.27 -0.29 18.55
N TYR A 349 -8.01 0.15 18.51
CA TYR A 349 -7.18 0.30 19.70
C TYR A 349 -7.60 1.46 20.62
N GLN A 350 -8.58 2.28 20.22
CA GLN A 350 -9.20 3.31 21.09
C GLN A 350 -10.30 2.73 21.99
N ARG A 351 -10.59 1.43 21.88
CA ARG A 351 -11.67 0.73 22.58
C ARG A 351 -11.23 -0.66 23.01
N ASP A 352 -12.10 -1.35 23.74
CA ASP A 352 -11.93 -2.78 23.99
C ASP A 352 -11.85 -3.54 22.65
N THR A 353 -10.69 -4.12 22.36
CA THR A 353 -10.39 -4.69 21.03
C THR A 353 -9.61 -5.98 21.13
N PRO A 354 -9.74 -6.91 20.17
CA PRO A 354 -8.77 -7.98 20.01
C PRO A 354 -7.36 -7.41 19.83
N ASP A 355 -6.42 -7.87 20.64
CA ASP A 355 -5.00 -7.54 20.50
C ASP A 355 -4.25 -8.67 19.81
N LEU A 356 -3.54 -8.31 18.74
CA LEU A 356 -2.86 -9.22 17.84
C LEU A 356 -1.39 -8.82 17.79
N GLU A 357 -0.50 -9.77 18.11
CA GLU A 357 0.93 -9.54 18.07
C GLU A 357 1.42 -9.10 16.68
N GLY A 358 2.30 -8.10 16.65
CA GLY A 358 2.85 -7.52 15.43
C GLY A 358 2.02 -6.39 14.82
N LEU A 359 0.87 -6.06 15.43
CA LEU A 359 0.21 -4.77 15.23
C LEU A 359 0.59 -3.81 16.35
N HIS A 360 0.45 -2.51 16.09
CA HIS A 360 0.66 -1.45 17.08
C HIS A 360 -0.57 -0.53 17.15
N PRO A 361 -0.79 0.20 18.26
CA PRO A 361 -1.78 1.28 18.30
C PRO A 361 -1.33 2.46 17.41
N LEU A 362 -2.24 3.41 17.22
CA LEU A 362 -1.87 4.70 16.62
C LEU A 362 -1.10 5.53 17.65
N ALA A 363 -0.16 6.34 17.19
CA ALA A 363 0.48 7.35 18.02
C ALA A 363 -0.56 8.38 18.50
N GLU A 364 -0.36 8.89 19.72
CA GLU A 364 -1.22 9.93 20.33
C GLU A 364 -0.89 11.34 19.84
#